data_AF-A0A0G2J8I4-F1
#
_entry.id   AF-A0A0G2J8I4-F1
#
_cell.length_a   1.000
_cell.length_b   1.000
_cell.length_c   1.000
_cell.angle_alpha   90.00
_cell.angle_beta   90.00
_cell.angle_gamma   90.00
#
_symmetry.space_group_name_H-M   'P 1'
#
loop_
_entity.id
_entity.type
_entity.pdbx_description
1 polymer ?
#
loop_
_entity_poly.entity_id
_entity_poly.type
_entity_poly.pdbx_seq_one_letter_code
_entity_poly.pdbx_strand_id
1 'polypeptide(L)'
;MPCNPRDINPKSQDKYLTYYYSHPRAFQIYCSGTDRRYLFPYFETKVTEPKKYLNSEDFEKGLKALDTELRNDPITVAFAPITVITVGGFLAVTYLKNRTATGDLDYLLPPQWPDDKDIKTPLRQAIRKVTMGLDFNEEWANDDVSLFVTSQARETLFQQAKEQNIVLFTGKHIRVLAAPIEWAIERKVRRLYTGERDRKAGFDMSDCLTMLKYLRDRNDGPLDEEHIRTQNVNGFDVVPDKKNNGQHCRSVL
;
A
#
# COMPACT_ATOMS: atom_id res chain seq x y z
N MET A 1 -39.26 32.64 -4.15
CA MET A 1 -38.96 32.49 -5.59
C MET A 1 -37.50 32.11 -5.73
N PRO A 2 -37.11 31.08 -6.49
CA PRO A 2 -35.70 30.73 -6.65
C PRO A 2 -35.01 31.76 -7.54
N CYS A 3 -33.84 32.26 -7.12
CA CYS A 3 -33.03 33.19 -7.91
C CYS A 3 -32.56 32.53 -9.22
N ASN A 4 -32.63 33.29 -10.32
CA ASN A 4 -32.25 32.82 -11.64
C ASN A 4 -30.71 32.72 -11.72
N PRO A 5 -30.12 31.56 -12.07
CA PRO A 5 -28.67 31.38 -12.16
C PRO A 5 -27.96 32.30 -13.16
N ARG A 6 -28.72 33.01 -14.00
CA ARG A 6 -28.21 33.97 -15.00
C ARG A 6 -27.82 35.33 -14.41
N ASP A 7 -28.13 35.60 -13.14
CA ASP A 7 -27.81 36.88 -12.48
C ASP A 7 -26.44 36.87 -11.75
N ILE A 8 -25.66 35.78 -11.90
CA ILE A 8 -24.33 35.63 -11.30
C ILE A 8 -23.26 35.89 -12.36
N ASN A 9 -22.26 36.71 -12.00
CA ASN A 9 -21.10 37.02 -12.84
C ASN A 9 -20.46 35.72 -13.40
N PRO A 10 -20.22 35.63 -14.73
CA PRO A 10 -19.77 34.40 -15.38
C PRO A 10 -18.39 33.89 -14.89
N LYS A 11 -17.53 34.76 -14.33
CA LYS A 11 -16.25 34.32 -13.75
C LYS A 11 -16.36 33.60 -12.39
N SER A 12 -17.56 33.60 -11.80
CA SER A 12 -17.85 32.93 -10.52
C SER A 12 -18.64 31.63 -10.67
N GLN A 13 -19.23 31.33 -11.83
CA GLN A 13 -20.15 30.19 -11.96
C GLN A 13 -19.47 28.81 -11.74
N ASP A 14 -18.24 28.60 -12.21
CA ASP A 14 -17.54 27.31 -12.08
C ASP A 14 -17.15 26.97 -10.63
N LYS A 15 -16.77 27.97 -9.83
CA LYS A 15 -16.42 27.75 -8.42
C LYS A 15 -17.65 27.54 -7.53
N TYR A 16 -18.77 28.20 -7.85
CA TYR A 16 -20.02 28.07 -7.08
C TYR A 16 -20.69 26.71 -7.29
N LEU A 17 -20.67 26.16 -8.51
CA LEU A 17 -21.24 24.84 -8.79
C LEU A 17 -20.47 23.71 -8.08
N THR A 18 -19.14 23.78 -8.04
CA THR A 18 -18.30 22.74 -7.42
C THR A 18 -18.50 22.64 -5.89
N TYR A 19 -18.71 23.78 -5.23
CA TYR A 19 -19.02 23.83 -3.80
C TYR A 19 -20.45 23.33 -3.49
N TYR A 20 -21.40 23.64 -4.37
CA TYR A 20 -22.81 23.25 -4.25
C TYR A 20 -23.01 21.72 -4.25
N TYR A 21 -22.25 20.99 -5.07
CA TYR A 21 -22.35 19.52 -5.14
C TYR A 21 -21.63 18.76 -4.02
N SER A 22 -20.72 19.42 -3.29
CA SER A 22 -19.91 18.77 -2.25
C SER A 22 -20.41 18.99 -0.82
N HIS A 23 -21.26 20.00 -0.57
CA HIS A 23 -21.68 20.39 0.79
C HIS A 23 -23.18 20.80 0.89
N PRO A 24 -24.14 19.87 0.71
CA PRO A 24 -25.58 20.19 0.67
C PRO A 24 -26.18 20.73 1.99
N ARG A 25 -25.45 20.67 3.12
CA ARG A 25 -25.90 21.18 4.43
C ARG A 25 -25.55 22.64 4.71
N ALA A 26 -24.75 23.29 3.86
CA ALA A 26 -24.29 24.67 4.10
C ALA A 26 -25.34 25.75 3.77
N PHE A 27 -26.50 25.39 3.19
CA PHE A 27 -27.50 26.35 2.70
C PHE A 27 -28.63 26.67 3.68
N GLN A 28 -28.63 26.10 4.89
CA GLN A 28 -29.74 26.31 5.84
C GLN A 28 -29.61 27.58 6.68
N ILE A 29 -28.57 28.37 6.44
CA ILE A 29 -28.34 29.68 7.04
C ILE A 29 -28.28 30.64 5.86
N TYR A 30 -28.75 31.88 5.99
CA TYR A 30 -28.80 32.92 4.95
C TYR A 30 -30.05 32.95 4.05
N CYS A 31 -31.22 32.97 4.68
CA CYS A 31 -32.39 33.64 4.11
C CYS A 31 -33.03 34.54 5.18
N SER A 32 -32.35 35.61 5.56
CA SER A 32 -32.98 36.77 6.20
C SER A 32 -32.08 37.98 5.93
N GLY A 33 -32.61 38.93 5.16
CA GLY A 33 -31.85 40.03 4.59
C GLY A 33 -31.19 40.94 5.62
N THR A 34 -30.05 41.49 5.25
CA THR A 34 -29.80 42.94 5.12
C THR A 34 -28.32 43.14 4.83
N ASP A 35 -28.09 43.82 3.71
CA ASP A 35 -26.90 44.57 3.29
C ASP A 35 -25.70 44.60 4.27
N ARG A 36 -24.76 43.66 4.11
CA ARG A 36 -23.35 43.83 4.49
C ARG A 36 -22.47 43.07 3.51
N ARG A 37 -21.51 43.78 2.91
CA ARG A 37 -20.38 43.22 2.16
C ARG A 37 -19.55 42.35 3.11
N TYR A 38 -19.85 41.06 3.17
CA TYR A 38 -19.00 40.08 3.83
C TYR A 38 -17.91 39.65 2.84
N LEU A 39 -16.68 40.13 3.07
CA LEU A 39 -15.49 39.50 2.54
C LEU A 39 -15.49 38.05 3.06
N PHE A 40 -15.68 37.09 2.15
CA PHE A 40 -15.37 35.70 2.43
C PHE A 40 -13.88 35.62 2.80
N PRO A 41 -13.51 35.16 4.01
CA PRO A 41 -12.13 34.77 4.23
C PRO A 41 -11.87 33.62 3.25
N TYR A 42 -10.95 33.86 2.31
CA TYR A 42 -10.42 32.84 1.44
C TYR A 42 -9.71 31.84 2.36
N PHE A 43 -10.43 30.83 2.83
CA PHE A 43 -9.81 29.68 3.46
C PHE A 43 -9.03 28.99 2.36
N GLU A 44 -7.77 29.36 2.24
CA GLU A 44 -6.79 28.67 1.44
C GLU A 44 -6.56 27.32 2.12
N THR A 45 -7.46 26.36 1.85
CA THR A 45 -7.22 24.96 2.17
C THR A 45 -6.00 24.58 1.34
N LYS A 46 -4.82 24.58 1.97
CA LYS A 46 -3.63 23.99 1.38
C LYS A 46 -3.97 22.53 1.09
N VAL A 47 -4.31 22.25 -0.16
CA VAL A 47 -4.35 20.88 -0.67
C VAL A 47 -2.90 20.44 -0.69
N THR A 48 -2.47 19.78 0.39
CA THR A 48 -1.15 19.14 0.44
C THR A 48 -1.20 17.94 -0.50
N GLU A 49 -0.17 17.76 -1.33
CA GLU A 49 -0.06 16.52 -2.09
C GLU A 49 0.13 15.35 -1.11
N PRO A 50 -0.56 14.21 -1.34
CA PRO A 50 -0.39 13.04 -0.50
C PRO A 50 1.07 12.59 -0.40
N LYS A 51 1.43 12.05 0.75
CA LYS A 51 2.78 11.56 1.02
C LYS A 51 3.10 10.34 0.16
N LYS A 52 3.94 10.55 -0.87
CA LYS A 52 4.34 9.53 -1.86
C LYS A 52 5.33 8.50 -1.32
N TYR A 53 6.18 8.88 -0.36
CA TYR A 53 7.18 7.99 0.23
C TYR A 53 7.04 7.98 1.75
N LEU A 54 6.97 6.80 2.32
CA LEU A 54 6.75 6.51 3.73
C LEU A 54 8.04 5.95 4.35
N ASN A 55 8.45 6.54 5.47
CA ASN A 55 9.54 6.02 6.29
C ASN A 55 9.01 5.00 7.33
N SER A 56 9.88 4.50 8.19
CA SER A 56 9.49 3.52 9.22
C SER A 56 8.45 4.06 10.21
N GLU A 57 8.51 5.34 10.57
CA GLU A 57 7.55 5.97 11.48
C GLU A 57 6.18 6.15 10.83
N ASP A 58 6.15 6.51 9.55
CA ASP A 58 4.93 6.62 8.77
C ASP A 58 4.21 5.27 8.69
N PHE A 59 4.97 4.21 8.41
CA PHE A 59 4.43 2.85 8.36
C PHE A 59 3.91 2.38 9.71
N GLU A 60 4.65 2.64 10.79
CA GLU A 60 4.21 2.33 12.15
C GLU A 60 2.89 3.05 12.48
N LYS A 61 2.77 4.33 12.11
CA LYS A 61 1.54 5.11 12.27
C LYS A 61 0.39 4.56 11.41
N GLY A 62 0.67 4.25 10.14
CA GLY A 62 -0.29 3.69 9.20
C GLY A 62 -0.83 2.33 9.64
N LEU A 63 0.05 1.43 10.09
CA LEU A 63 -0.32 0.09 10.56
C LEU A 63 -1.09 0.14 11.89
N LYS A 64 -0.76 1.05 12.81
CA LYS A 64 -1.56 1.30 14.02
C LYS A 64 -2.96 1.85 13.70
N ALA A 65 -3.05 2.77 12.75
CA ALA A 65 -4.32 3.30 12.29
C ALA A 65 -5.16 2.22 11.59
N LEU A 66 -4.52 1.38 10.76
CA LEU A 66 -5.16 0.25 10.09
C LEU A 66 -5.67 -0.79 11.10
N ASP A 67 -4.84 -1.17 12.07
CA ASP A 67 -5.23 -2.09 13.15
C ASP A 67 -6.44 -1.57 13.95
N THR A 68 -6.50 -0.26 14.15
CA THR A 68 -7.63 0.41 14.81
C THR A 68 -8.86 0.42 13.92
N GLU A 69 -8.72 0.68 12.62
CA GLU A 69 -9.86 0.75 11.69
C GLU A 69 -10.49 -0.65 11.46
N LEU A 70 -9.67 -1.70 11.40
CA LEU A 70 -10.12 -3.09 11.24
C LEU A 70 -11.01 -3.58 12.39
N ARG A 71 -11.05 -2.89 13.53
CA ARG A 71 -11.99 -3.24 14.63
C ARG A 71 -13.45 -2.95 14.28
N ASN A 72 -13.69 -2.11 13.29
CA ASN A 72 -15.03 -1.60 12.97
C ASN A 72 -15.82 -2.54 12.05
N ASP A 73 -15.19 -3.60 11.53
CA ASP A 73 -15.83 -4.60 10.68
C ASP A 73 -15.93 -5.96 11.42
N PRO A 74 -17.13 -6.57 11.51
CA PRO A 74 -17.31 -7.83 12.24
C PRO A 74 -16.52 -9.01 11.65
N ILE A 75 -16.31 -9.04 10.34
CA ILE A 75 -15.61 -10.15 9.66
C ILE A 75 -14.12 -10.07 10.00
N THR A 76 -13.51 -8.89 9.86
CA THR A 76 -12.10 -8.71 10.21
C THR A 76 -11.81 -8.97 11.68
N VAL A 77 -12.76 -8.66 12.58
CA VAL A 77 -12.67 -9.01 14.01
C VAL A 77 -12.77 -10.52 14.23
N ALA A 78 -13.68 -11.22 13.54
CA ALA A 78 -13.86 -12.67 13.70
C ALA A 78 -12.63 -13.48 13.27
N PHE A 79 -11.87 -12.98 12.29
CA PHE A 79 -10.66 -13.62 11.77
C PHE A 79 -9.36 -12.94 12.24
N ALA A 80 -9.44 -12.09 13.26
CA ALA A 80 -8.30 -11.38 13.81
C ALA A 80 -7.30 -12.31 14.53
N PRO A 81 -5.98 -12.04 14.42
CA PRO A 81 -5.38 -11.08 13.52
C PRO A 81 -5.30 -11.61 12.07
N ILE A 82 -5.67 -10.78 11.11
CA ILE A 82 -5.40 -11.04 9.69
C ILE A 82 -3.88 -10.99 9.51
N THR A 83 -3.28 -12.17 9.29
CA THR A 83 -1.84 -12.28 9.07
C THR A 83 -1.53 -12.15 7.59
N VAL A 84 -0.77 -11.13 7.21
CA VAL A 84 -0.24 -10.97 5.86
C VAL A 84 1.27 -11.18 5.84
N ILE A 85 1.80 -11.57 4.69
CA ILE A 85 3.25 -11.54 4.45
C ILE A 85 3.58 -10.40 3.49
N THR A 86 4.73 -9.76 3.66
CA THR A 86 5.16 -8.63 2.82
C THR A 86 6.59 -8.82 2.31
N VAL A 87 6.89 -8.17 1.19
CA VAL A 87 8.19 -8.21 0.52
C VAL A 87 8.57 -6.80 0.05
N GLY A 88 9.85 -6.60 -0.29
CA GLY A 88 10.28 -5.40 -1.01
C GLY A 88 10.59 -4.21 -0.12
N GLY A 89 10.16 -3.03 -0.56
CA GLY A 89 10.60 -1.75 0.02
C GLY A 89 10.25 -1.59 1.50
N PHE A 90 9.08 -2.08 1.92
CA PHE A 90 8.66 -2.04 3.31
C PHE A 90 9.62 -2.82 4.23
N LEU A 91 10.04 -4.02 3.82
CA LEU A 91 11.04 -4.82 4.53
C LEU A 91 12.39 -4.10 4.61
N ALA A 92 12.80 -3.45 3.51
CA ALA A 92 14.05 -2.69 3.42
C ALA A 92 14.08 -1.47 4.37
N VAL A 93 12.92 -0.81 4.55
CA VAL A 93 12.78 0.35 5.45
C VAL A 93 12.66 -0.08 6.91
N THR A 94 11.80 -1.05 7.22
CA THR A 94 11.39 -1.35 8.61
C THR A 94 12.31 -2.33 9.33
N TYR A 95 12.90 -3.29 8.61
CA TYR A 95 13.69 -4.36 9.21
C TYR A 95 15.17 -4.27 8.84
N LEU A 96 15.47 -4.24 7.53
CA LEU A 96 16.86 -4.22 7.05
C LEU A 96 17.53 -2.85 7.24
N LYS A 97 16.73 -1.78 7.31
CA LYS A 97 17.17 -0.39 7.52
C LYS A 97 18.20 0.09 6.50
N ASN A 98 18.18 -0.45 5.29
CA ASN A 98 19.06 -0.02 4.18
C ASN A 98 18.40 1.06 3.29
N ARG A 99 17.13 1.40 3.55
CA ARG A 99 16.42 2.52 2.94
C ARG A 99 15.81 3.43 4.00
N THR A 100 15.69 4.71 3.66
CA THR A 100 15.02 5.70 4.51
C THR A 100 13.51 5.78 4.29
N ALA A 101 13.04 5.45 3.08
CA ALA A 101 11.62 5.43 2.74
C ALA A 101 11.32 4.52 1.53
N THR A 102 10.05 4.14 1.37
CA THR A 102 9.51 3.45 0.18
C THR A 102 8.08 3.91 -0.13
N GLY A 103 7.52 3.53 -1.27
CA GLY A 103 6.19 4.00 -1.68
C GLY A 103 5.05 3.34 -0.89
N ASP A 104 5.20 2.04 -0.65
CA ASP A 104 4.10 1.17 -0.29
C ASP A 104 4.52 -0.06 0.53
N LEU A 105 3.51 -0.72 1.07
CA LEU A 105 3.53 -2.03 1.67
C LEU A 105 2.83 -3.00 0.71
N ASP A 106 3.67 -3.72 -0.03
CA ASP A 106 3.28 -4.84 -0.87
C ASP A 106 2.94 -6.06 0.02
N TYR A 107 1.69 -6.53 0.05
CA TYR A 107 1.31 -7.70 0.85
C TYR A 107 0.72 -8.85 0.05
N LEU A 108 0.76 -10.03 0.66
CA LEU A 108 0.06 -11.23 0.21
C LEU A 108 -0.86 -11.72 1.33
N LEU A 109 -2.10 -12.03 0.96
CA LEU A 109 -3.09 -12.62 1.86
C LEU A 109 -2.86 -14.14 2.01
N PRO A 110 -3.29 -14.72 3.15
CA PRO A 110 -3.24 -16.16 3.39
C PRO A 110 -3.81 -17.00 2.24
N PRO A 111 -3.35 -18.25 2.07
CA PRO A 111 -3.80 -19.14 0.99
C PRO A 111 -5.32 -19.34 0.91
N GLN A 112 -6.02 -19.23 2.03
CA GLN A 112 -7.48 -19.37 2.09
C GLN A 112 -8.27 -18.12 1.65
N TRP A 113 -7.62 -16.94 1.53
CA TRP A 113 -8.29 -15.67 1.22
C TRP A 113 -7.87 -14.92 -0.08
N PRO A 114 -7.26 -15.53 -1.12
CA PRO A 114 -6.84 -14.80 -2.33
C PRO A 114 -7.96 -14.01 -3.00
N ASP A 115 -9.15 -14.62 -3.07
CA ASP A 115 -10.32 -14.13 -3.78
C ASP A 115 -11.53 -13.95 -2.85
N ASP A 116 -11.31 -14.10 -1.54
CA ASP A 116 -12.35 -13.95 -0.52
C ASP A 116 -12.72 -12.47 -0.36
N LYS A 117 -13.88 -12.10 -0.89
CA LYS A 117 -14.40 -10.74 -0.87
C LYS A 117 -14.81 -10.28 0.52
N ASP A 118 -15.15 -11.22 1.40
CA ASP A 118 -15.58 -10.93 2.77
C ASP A 118 -14.38 -10.50 3.64
N ILE A 119 -13.17 -10.91 3.27
CA ILE A 119 -11.91 -10.43 3.86
C ILE A 119 -11.33 -9.23 3.10
N LYS A 120 -11.26 -9.32 1.76
CA LYS A 120 -10.59 -8.29 0.94
C LYS A 120 -11.31 -6.96 0.97
N THR A 121 -12.63 -6.96 0.94
CA THR A 121 -13.41 -5.71 0.85
C THR A 121 -13.26 -4.88 2.12
N PRO A 122 -13.46 -5.42 3.33
CA PRO A 122 -13.23 -4.67 4.56
C PRO A 122 -11.78 -4.22 4.72
N LEU A 123 -10.80 -5.06 4.39
CA LEU A 123 -9.38 -4.70 4.47
C LEU A 123 -9.05 -3.51 3.56
N ARG A 124 -9.47 -3.54 2.28
CA ARG A 124 -9.26 -2.44 1.34
C ARG A 124 -9.99 -1.16 1.76
N GLN A 125 -11.20 -1.27 2.30
CA GLN A 125 -11.94 -0.12 2.83
C GLN A 125 -11.21 0.51 4.03
N ALA A 126 -10.67 -0.31 4.94
CA ALA A 126 -9.89 0.15 6.07
C ALA A 126 -8.60 0.85 5.62
N ILE A 127 -7.85 0.26 4.68
CA ILE A 127 -6.67 0.88 4.05
C ILE A 127 -7.01 2.25 3.47
N ARG A 128 -8.11 2.35 2.70
CA ARG A 128 -8.56 3.62 2.09
C ARG A 128 -8.89 4.69 3.13
N LYS A 129 -9.53 4.32 4.25
CA LYS A 129 -9.80 5.28 5.34
C LYS A 129 -8.51 5.79 5.98
N VAL A 130 -7.51 4.91 6.17
CA VAL A 130 -6.19 5.29 6.67
C VAL A 130 -5.49 6.22 5.70
N THR A 131 -5.54 5.93 4.38
CA THR A 131 -5.03 6.80 3.32
C THR A 131 -5.56 8.23 3.48
N MET A 132 -6.88 8.38 3.59
CA MET A 132 -7.53 9.68 3.76
C MET A 132 -7.18 10.35 5.10
N GLY A 133 -7.10 9.57 6.19
CA GLY A 133 -6.85 10.09 7.53
C GLY A 133 -5.40 10.52 7.77
N LEU A 134 -4.44 9.94 7.04
CA LEU A 134 -3.01 10.20 7.19
C LEU A 134 -2.38 10.95 6.00
N ASP A 135 -3.17 11.27 4.97
CA ASP A 135 -2.71 11.90 3.72
C ASP A 135 -1.59 11.09 3.04
N PHE A 136 -1.76 9.76 2.99
CA PHE A 136 -0.84 8.86 2.30
C PHE A 136 -1.23 8.69 0.83
N ASN A 137 -0.30 8.20 0.02
CA ASN A 137 -0.64 7.78 -1.34
C ASN A 137 -1.68 6.65 -1.34
N GLU A 138 -2.53 6.60 -2.36
CA GLU A 138 -3.67 5.67 -2.41
C GLU A 138 -3.27 4.20 -2.37
N GLU A 139 -2.08 3.88 -2.86
CA GLU A 139 -1.54 2.53 -2.98
C GLU A 139 -0.53 2.18 -1.87
N TRP A 140 -0.51 2.93 -0.75
CA TRP A 140 0.47 2.73 0.32
C TRP A 140 0.44 1.32 0.93
N ALA A 141 -0.64 0.58 0.76
CA ALA A 141 -0.72 -0.85 1.07
C ALA A 141 -1.61 -1.56 0.04
N ASN A 142 -1.06 -2.50 -0.73
CA ASN A 142 -1.76 -3.18 -1.82
C ASN A 142 -1.40 -4.68 -1.93
N ASP A 143 -2.26 -5.46 -2.61
CA ASP A 143 -2.07 -6.91 -2.81
C ASP A 143 -1.46 -7.28 -4.17
N ASP A 144 -0.71 -6.39 -4.81
CA ASP A 144 -0.18 -6.59 -6.17
C ASP A 144 0.84 -7.73 -6.26
N VAL A 145 1.46 -8.09 -5.13
CA VAL A 145 2.33 -9.28 -5.03
C VAL A 145 1.61 -10.54 -5.51
N SER A 146 0.28 -10.62 -5.29
CA SER A 146 -0.54 -11.75 -5.71
C SER A 146 -0.49 -12.04 -7.21
N LEU A 147 -0.23 -11.02 -8.05
CA LEU A 147 -0.10 -11.17 -9.51
C LEU A 147 1.11 -12.01 -9.94
N PHE A 148 2.07 -12.21 -9.04
CA PHE A 148 3.32 -12.91 -9.31
C PHE A 148 3.46 -14.24 -8.55
N VAL A 149 2.40 -14.69 -7.87
CA VAL A 149 2.45 -15.86 -6.98
C VAL A 149 1.30 -16.81 -7.29
N THR A 150 1.64 -18.04 -7.67
CA THR A 150 0.67 -19.13 -7.85
C THR A 150 0.06 -19.57 -6.51
N SER A 151 -1.10 -20.24 -6.53
CA SER A 151 -1.74 -20.75 -5.30
C SER A 151 -0.82 -21.68 -4.49
N GLN A 152 -0.11 -22.60 -5.17
CA GLN A 152 0.83 -23.51 -4.52
C GLN A 152 2.03 -22.76 -3.92
N ALA A 153 2.60 -21.80 -4.66
CA ALA A 153 3.69 -20.97 -4.14
C ALA A 153 3.24 -20.17 -2.90
N ARG A 154 2.01 -19.67 -2.89
CA ARG A 154 1.45 -18.93 -1.75
C ARG A 154 1.42 -19.77 -0.47
N GLU A 155 1.01 -21.03 -0.55
CA GLU A 155 1.04 -21.95 0.60
C GLU A 155 2.46 -22.11 1.15
N THR A 156 3.42 -22.42 0.27
CA THR A 156 4.84 -22.57 0.62
C THR A 156 5.39 -21.30 1.27
N LEU A 157 5.14 -20.13 0.66
CA LEU A 157 5.64 -18.85 1.17
C LEU A 157 5.07 -18.52 2.55
N PHE A 158 3.79 -18.80 2.79
CA PHE A 158 3.19 -18.59 4.11
C PHE A 158 3.74 -19.53 5.17
N GLN A 159 3.99 -20.80 4.81
CA GLN A 159 4.60 -21.77 5.73
C GLN A 159 6.02 -21.34 6.10
N GLN A 160 6.85 -21.03 5.10
CA GLN A 160 8.22 -20.55 5.29
C GLN A 160 8.27 -19.23 6.06
N ALA A 161 7.36 -18.29 5.80
CA ALA A 161 7.29 -17.02 6.55
C ALA A 161 6.96 -17.25 8.04
N LYS A 162 6.08 -18.21 8.35
CA LYS A 162 5.78 -18.59 9.74
C LYS A 162 6.97 -19.25 10.42
N GLU A 163 7.69 -20.11 9.71
CA GLU A 163 8.90 -20.77 10.23
C GLU A 163 10.04 -19.77 10.45
N GLN A 164 10.25 -18.85 9.50
CA GLN A 164 11.22 -17.76 9.62
C GLN A 164 10.85 -16.76 10.73
N ASN A 165 9.55 -16.55 10.97
CA ASN A 165 8.99 -15.75 12.07
C ASN A 165 9.58 -14.33 12.23
N ILE A 166 9.95 -13.68 11.12
CA ILE A 166 10.34 -12.26 11.16
C ILE A 166 9.06 -11.43 11.20
N VAL A 167 8.71 -10.96 12.39
CA VAL A 167 7.54 -10.12 12.64
C VAL A 167 7.90 -8.66 12.40
N LEU A 168 7.22 -8.02 11.45
CA LEU A 168 7.43 -6.61 11.10
C LEU A 168 6.44 -5.68 11.80
N PHE A 169 5.24 -6.18 12.08
CA PHE A 169 4.23 -5.48 12.86
C PHE A 169 3.28 -6.47 13.52
N THR A 170 2.82 -6.17 14.73
CA THR A 170 1.77 -6.93 15.43
C THR A 170 0.81 -5.96 16.10
N GLY A 171 -0.44 -5.97 15.63
CA GLY A 171 -1.58 -5.35 16.28
C GLY A 171 -2.61 -6.39 16.73
N LYS A 172 -3.79 -5.94 17.16
CA LYS A 172 -4.88 -6.83 17.61
C LYS A 172 -5.62 -7.46 16.43
N HIS A 173 -5.71 -6.77 15.31
CA HIS A 173 -6.49 -7.14 14.13
C HIS A 173 -5.63 -7.41 12.88
N ILE A 174 -4.39 -6.91 12.82
CA ILE A 174 -3.47 -7.19 11.73
C ILE A 174 -2.07 -7.60 12.23
N ARG A 175 -1.48 -8.58 11.55
CA ARG A 175 -0.09 -9.00 11.75
C ARG A 175 0.63 -9.01 10.41
N VAL A 176 1.84 -8.45 10.37
CA VAL A 176 2.67 -8.39 9.16
C VAL A 176 3.95 -9.19 9.40
N LEU A 177 4.15 -10.24 8.62
CA LEU A 177 5.39 -11.02 8.61
C LEU A 177 6.21 -10.68 7.37
N ALA A 178 7.54 -10.78 7.46
CA ALA A 178 8.36 -10.79 6.27
C ALA A 178 8.11 -12.08 5.48
N ALA A 179 8.01 -11.97 4.16
CA ALA A 179 8.15 -13.12 3.28
C ALA A 179 9.55 -13.77 3.48
N PRO A 180 9.74 -15.02 3.06
CA PRO A 180 11.04 -15.69 3.15
C PRO A 180 12.12 -14.85 2.48
N ILE A 181 13.24 -14.62 3.18
CA ILE A 181 14.29 -13.71 2.67
C ILE A 181 14.92 -14.28 1.40
N GLU A 182 15.09 -15.59 1.35
CA GLU A 182 15.58 -16.34 0.20
C GLU A 182 14.71 -16.08 -1.04
N TRP A 183 13.39 -16.11 -0.89
CA TRP A 183 12.45 -15.79 -1.97
C TRP A 183 12.50 -14.30 -2.36
N ALA A 184 12.63 -13.41 -1.38
CA ALA A 184 12.78 -11.98 -1.65
C ALA A 184 14.05 -11.67 -2.46
N ILE A 185 15.16 -12.36 -2.19
CA ILE A 185 16.41 -12.26 -2.96
C ILE A 185 16.20 -12.73 -4.40
N GLU A 186 15.63 -13.92 -4.60
CA GLU A 186 15.35 -14.47 -5.93
C GLU A 186 14.58 -13.46 -6.81
N ARG A 187 13.53 -12.87 -6.24
CA ARG A 187 12.71 -11.86 -6.93
C ARG A 187 13.52 -10.62 -7.33
N LYS A 188 14.43 -10.16 -6.47
CA LYS A 188 15.32 -9.02 -6.76
C LYS A 188 16.33 -9.37 -7.84
N VAL A 189 16.97 -10.54 -7.75
CA VAL A 189 17.92 -11.02 -8.76
C VAL A 189 17.26 -11.13 -10.13
N ARG A 190 16.03 -11.66 -10.17
CA ARG A 190 15.25 -11.73 -11.42
C ARG A 190 14.95 -10.34 -11.99
N ARG A 191 14.52 -9.39 -11.17
CA ARG A 191 14.29 -7.99 -11.60
C ARG A 191 15.57 -7.32 -12.10
N LEU A 192 16.71 -7.56 -11.46
CA LEU A 192 18.01 -7.05 -11.90
C LEU A 192 18.45 -7.66 -13.24
N TYR A 193 18.09 -8.91 -13.51
CA TYR A 193 18.40 -9.60 -14.76
C TYR A 193 17.50 -9.15 -15.92
N THR A 194 16.21 -8.97 -15.68
CA THR A 194 15.22 -8.65 -16.72
C THR A 194 14.93 -7.16 -16.90
N GLY A 195 15.27 -6.33 -15.92
CA GLY A 195 14.91 -4.91 -15.88
C GLY A 195 15.93 -3.98 -16.53
N GLU A 196 15.49 -2.75 -16.82
CA GLU A 196 16.39 -1.67 -17.20
C GLU A 196 17.27 -1.25 -16.02
N ARG A 197 18.53 -0.86 -16.27
CA ARG A 197 19.50 -0.45 -15.23
C ARG A 197 19.25 0.98 -14.74
N ASP A 198 18.03 1.27 -14.33
CA ASP A 198 17.60 2.58 -13.86
C ASP A 198 17.78 2.75 -12.34
N ARG A 199 17.20 3.81 -11.76
CA ARG A 199 17.23 4.05 -10.31
C ARG A 199 16.64 2.88 -9.50
N LYS A 200 15.66 2.14 -10.04
CA LYS A 200 15.07 0.98 -9.37
C LYS A 200 16.08 -0.17 -9.29
N ALA A 201 16.92 -0.36 -10.31
CA ALA A 201 18.00 -1.35 -10.27
C ALA A 201 19.02 -1.06 -9.14
N GLY A 202 19.34 0.21 -8.87
CA GLY A 202 20.22 0.58 -7.75
C GLY A 202 19.63 0.19 -6.38
N PHE A 203 18.33 0.41 -6.23
CA PHE A 203 17.55 0.02 -5.07
C PHE A 203 17.45 -1.50 -4.89
N ASP A 204 17.22 -2.24 -5.98
CA ASP A 204 17.15 -3.70 -5.97
C ASP A 204 18.51 -4.33 -5.66
N MET A 205 19.62 -3.76 -6.15
CA MET A 205 20.97 -4.21 -5.82
C MET A 205 21.28 -4.01 -4.33
N SER A 206 20.99 -2.82 -3.79
CA SER A 206 21.21 -2.53 -2.36
C SER A 206 20.41 -3.46 -1.44
N ASP A 207 19.13 -3.68 -1.75
CA ASP A 207 18.30 -4.62 -0.99
C ASP A 207 18.85 -6.04 -1.08
N CYS A 208 19.21 -6.49 -2.28
CA CYS A 208 19.75 -7.83 -2.52
C CYS A 208 21.02 -8.07 -1.70
N LEU A 209 21.98 -7.14 -1.75
CA LEU A 209 23.21 -7.22 -0.96
C LEU A 209 22.94 -7.23 0.55
N THR A 210 21.97 -6.44 1.02
CA THR A 210 21.62 -6.38 2.44
C THR A 210 20.96 -7.70 2.90
N MET A 211 20.09 -8.28 2.08
CA MET A 211 19.46 -9.57 2.36
C MET A 211 20.47 -10.73 2.32
N LEU A 212 21.40 -10.73 1.35
CA LEU A 212 22.49 -11.71 1.29
C LEU A 212 23.38 -11.62 2.53
N LYS A 213 23.75 -10.40 2.94
CA LYS A 213 24.49 -10.17 4.18
C LYS A 213 23.72 -10.71 5.39
N TYR A 214 22.42 -10.42 5.48
CA TYR A 214 21.56 -10.94 6.55
C TYR A 214 21.58 -12.47 6.61
N LEU A 215 21.43 -13.17 5.47
CA LEU A 215 21.46 -14.63 5.43
C LEU A 215 22.82 -15.19 5.86
N ARG A 216 23.92 -14.58 5.38
CA ARG A 216 25.27 -15.00 5.75
C ARG A 216 25.48 -14.87 7.25
N ASP A 217 25.08 -13.73 7.82
CA ASP A 217 25.23 -13.45 9.26
C ASP A 217 24.30 -14.37 10.09
N ARG A 218 23.10 -14.72 9.59
CA ARG A 218 22.17 -15.68 10.23
C ARG A 218 22.70 -17.11 10.23
N ASN A 219 23.36 -17.53 9.15
CA ASN A 219 23.83 -18.90 8.96
C ASN A 219 25.24 -19.15 9.51
N ASP A 220 25.92 -18.11 9.99
CA ASP A 220 27.33 -18.12 10.43
C ASP A 220 28.26 -18.82 9.41
N GLY A 221 28.05 -18.53 8.13
CA GLY A 221 28.70 -19.29 7.07
C GLY A 221 28.49 -18.74 5.66
N PRO A 222 29.23 -19.30 4.67
CA PRO A 222 29.05 -18.93 3.28
C PRO A 222 27.64 -19.27 2.81
N LEU A 223 27.17 -18.50 1.85
CA LEU A 223 25.89 -18.77 1.18
C LEU A 223 26.10 -19.84 0.11
N ASP A 224 25.14 -20.74 0.01
CA ASP A 224 25.05 -21.68 -1.11
C ASP A 224 24.39 -20.98 -2.31
N GLU A 225 25.20 -20.70 -3.33
CA GLU A 225 24.76 -20.06 -4.57
C GLU A 225 23.69 -20.88 -5.30
N GLU A 226 23.85 -22.21 -5.35
CA GLU A 226 22.90 -23.09 -6.03
C GLU A 226 21.56 -23.10 -5.31
N HIS A 227 21.60 -23.12 -3.97
CA HIS A 227 20.41 -23.01 -3.16
C HIS A 227 19.67 -21.70 -3.43
N ILE A 228 20.36 -20.55 -3.45
CA ILE A 228 19.73 -19.23 -3.69
C ILE A 228 19.18 -19.13 -5.12
N ARG A 229 19.91 -19.66 -6.11
CA ARG A 229 19.49 -19.62 -7.52
C ARG A 229 18.22 -20.44 -7.78
N THR A 230 18.00 -21.51 -7.03
CA THR A 230 16.89 -22.45 -7.24
C THR A 230 15.61 -22.11 -6.45
N GLN A 231 15.57 -20.97 -5.75
CA GLN A 231 14.40 -20.51 -4.95
C GLN A 231 13.19 -20.02 -5.76
N ASN A 232 13.07 -20.36 -7.05
CA ASN A 232 11.87 -20.06 -7.81
C ASN A 232 10.72 -20.96 -7.36
N VAL A 233 9.99 -20.51 -6.33
CA VAL A 233 8.85 -21.21 -5.72
C VAL A 233 7.67 -21.42 -6.68
N ASN A 234 7.57 -20.66 -7.78
CA ASN A 234 6.55 -20.90 -8.80
C ASN A 234 6.95 -22.03 -9.76
N GLY A 235 8.24 -22.38 -9.85
CA GLY A 235 8.77 -23.34 -10.83
C GLY A 235 8.83 -22.80 -12.28
N PHE A 236 8.25 -21.63 -12.54
CA PHE A 236 8.27 -20.93 -13.84
C PHE A 236 8.10 -19.42 -13.64
N ASP A 237 8.32 -18.66 -14.71
CA ASP A 237 8.20 -17.20 -14.70
C ASP A 237 6.74 -16.79 -14.90
N VAL A 238 6.15 -16.17 -13.86
CA VAL A 238 4.79 -15.60 -13.93
C VAL A 238 4.88 -14.18 -14.50
N VAL A 239 4.42 -14.00 -15.74
CA VAL A 239 4.29 -12.69 -16.39
C VAL A 239 2.82 -12.26 -16.37
N PRO A 240 2.46 -11.12 -15.77
CA PRO A 240 1.07 -10.65 -15.75
C PRO A 240 0.54 -10.42 -17.17
N ASP A 241 -0.64 -10.98 -17.51
CA ASP A 241 -1.25 -10.79 -18.83
C ASP A 241 -1.84 -9.37 -18.96
N LYS A 242 -1.52 -8.68 -20.05
CA LYS A 242 -1.95 -7.29 -20.33
C LYS A 242 -3.47 -7.14 -20.47
N LYS A 243 -4.21 -8.23 -20.69
CA LYS A 243 -5.66 -8.19 -21.00
C LYS A 243 -6.56 -7.84 -19.82
N ASN A 244 -6.08 -7.93 -18.57
CA ASN A 244 -6.84 -7.50 -17.39
C ASN A 244 -6.48 -6.08 -16.91
N ASN A 245 -5.51 -5.43 -17.56
CA ASN A 245 -4.88 -4.18 -17.09
C ASN A 245 -5.44 -2.93 -17.77
N GLY A 246 -6.77 -2.78 -17.78
CA GLY A 246 -7.41 -1.50 -18.09
C GLY A 246 -6.99 -0.44 -17.07
N GLN A 247 -6.01 0.39 -17.44
CA GLN A 247 -5.50 1.60 -16.77
C GLN A 247 -4.49 1.46 -15.62
N HIS A 248 -4.14 0.28 -15.10
CA HIS A 248 -3.21 0.17 -13.95
C HIS A 248 -1.73 -0.02 -14.28
N CYS A 249 -1.34 -0.14 -15.55
CA CYS A 249 0.08 -0.14 -15.94
C CYS A 249 0.39 1.04 -16.85
N ARG A 250 0.63 2.22 -16.26
CA ARG A 250 1.55 3.18 -16.88
C ARG A 250 2.85 3.18 -16.08
N SER A 251 3.91 2.70 -16.73
CA SER A 251 5.31 2.63 -16.28
C SER A 251 5.68 1.52 -15.27
N VAL A 252 5.54 0.27 -15.72
CA VAL A 252 6.43 -0.82 -15.27
C VAL A 252 6.91 -1.61 -16.50
N LEU A 253 7.82 -1.00 -17.25
CA LEU A 253 8.96 -1.63 -17.89
C LEU A 253 10.16 -0.71 -17.57
#